data_AF-A0A1H3G340-F1
#
_entry.id   AF-A0A1H3G340-F1
#
_cell.length_a   1.000
_cell.length_b   1.000
_cell.length_c   1.000
_cell.angle_alpha   90.00
_cell.angle_beta   90.00
_cell.angle_gamma   90.00
#
_symmetry.space_group_name_H-M   'P 1'
#
loop_
_entity.id
_entity.type
_entity.pdbx_description
1 polymer ?
#
loop_
_entity_poly.entity_id
_entity_poly.type
_entity_poly.pdbx_seq_one_letter_code
_entity_poly.pdbx_strand_id
1 'polypeptide(L)'
;MDHFSGGTPVLDTEATKKIQKISTASLVDTYGHTFKPISKLKTQFANLPTEYKYALAALVGEYDTRGQQGYQLTGEFFDWFEDHFAERYTIEGPRGAGRDVELSTIYPDFKGSYPCDFVVRRNSDQEVLAVGFARYDSTRGGAQSDDRTGGNANKVEKAKAFDQVTPTRLKLIFLSDGPGLTHGDTWEEACALDGQWDGRVRVVTLKLAEARITPDWLEG
;
A
#
# COMPACT_ATOMS: atom_id res chain seq x y z
N MET A 1 -32.10 26.63 2.79
CA MET A 1 -31.21 26.07 1.75
C MET A 1 -29.83 26.55 2.12
N ASP A 2 -29.16 25.84 3.03
CA ASP A 2 -27.82 26.24 3.48
C ASP A 2 -26.81 25.48 2.62
N HIS A 3 -26.05 26.24 1.86
CA HIS A 3 -24.95 25.73 1.06
C HIS A 3 -23.94 25.01 1.96
N PHE A 4 -23.82 23.69 1.81
CA PHE A 4 -22.63 22.96 2.22
C PHE A 4 -21.47 23.42 1.33
N SER A 5 -20.72 24.43 1.75
CA SER A 5 -19.36 24.59 1.27
C SER A 5 -18.54 23.45 1.87
N GLY A 6 -17.97 22.61 1.01
CA GLY A 6 -17.02 21.59 1.42
C GLY A 6 -15.83 22.26 2.08
N GLY A 7 -15.81 22.29 3.41
CA GLY A 7 -14.69 22.80 4.19
C GLY A 7 -13.57 21.79 4.15
N THR A 8 -12.47 22.13 3.48
CA THR A 8 -11.18 21.46 3.66
C THR A 8 -10.89 21.41 5.17
N PRO A 9 -10.48 20.26 5.73
CA PRO A 9 -10.16 20.21 7.14
C PRO A 9 -9.08 21.25 7.46
N VAL A 10 -9.31 22.04 8.52
CA VAL A 10 -8.35 23.06 9.01
C VAL A 10 -7.01 22.43 9.43
N LEU A 11 -6.99 21.10 9.62
CA LEU A 11 -5.85 20.33 10.06
C LEU A 11 -5.53 19.19 9.08
N ASP A 12 -4.25 19.05 8.76
CA ASP A 12 -3.72 17.90 8.06
C ASP A 12 -3.89 16.63 8.91
N THR A 13 -4.46 15.58 8.30
CA THR A 13 -4.73 14.29 8.94
C THR A 13 -3.43 13.60 9.39
N GLU A 14 -2.34 13.75 8.67
CA GLU A 14 -1.04 13.18 9.03
C GLU A 14 -0.33 13.96 10.15
N ALA A 15 -0.59 15.26 10.27
CA ALA A 15 -0.09 16.06 11.39
C ALA A 15 -0.77 15.68 12.71
N THR A 16 -2.09 15.46 12.69
CA THR A 16 -2.88 15.12 13.88
C THR A 16 -2.63 13.71 14.43
N LYS A 17 -2.10 12.79 13.60
CA LYS A 17 -1.67 11.44 14.04
C LYS A 17 -0.38 11.42 14.86
N LYS A 18 0.47 12.45 14.73
CA LYS A 18 1.79 12.51 15.37
C LYS A 18 1.69 13.05 16.81
N ILE A 19 0.85 12.42 17.64
CA ILE A 19 0.55 12.85 19.02
C ILE A 19 1.78 12.92 19.95
N GLN A 20 2.88 12.27 19.58
CA GLN A 20 4.17 12.36 20.27
C GLN A 20 4.96 13.63 19.94
N LYS A 21 4.75 14.22 18.75
CA LYS A 21 5.40 15.47 18.30
C LYS A 21 4.53 16.69 18.53
N ILE A 22 3.21 16.55 18.39
CA ILE A 22 2.24 17.60 18.63
C ILE A 22 1.30 17.11 19.72
N SER A 23 1.36 17.74 20.89
CA SER A 23 0.50 17.33 21.99
C SER A 23 -0.97 17.62 21.66
N THR A 24 -1.86 16.77 22.14
CA THR A 24 -3.30 16.99 22.03
C THR A 24 -3.72 18.34 22.63
N ALA A 25 -3.09 18.75 23.73
CA ALA A 25 -3.33 20.05 24.35
C ALA A 25 -3.00 21.22 23.40
N SER A 26 -1.86 21.16 22.71
CA SER A 26 -1.48 22.19 21.72
C SER A 26 -2.47 22.27 20.55
N LEU A 27 -3.01 21.13 20.10
CA LEU A 27 -4.02 21.11 19.04
C LEU A 27 -5.34 21.72 19.51
N VAL A 28 -5.76 21.43 20.75
CA VAL A 28 -6.99 21.97 21.32
C VAL A 28 -6.87 23.47 21.58
N ASP A 29 -5.75 23.95 22.13
CA ASP A 29 -5.53 25.38 22.37
C ASP A 29 -5.52 26.17 21.05
N THR A 30 -4.88 25.61 20.02
CA THR A 30 -4.72 26.31 18.73
C THR A 30 -5.99 26.24 17.87
N TYR A 31 -6.64 25.07 17.80
CA TYR A 31 -7.72 24.81 16.83
C TYR A 31 -9.05 24.42 17.47
N GLY A 32 -9.11 24.24 18.79
CA GLY A 32 -10.32 23.79 19.49
C GLY A 32 -11.51 24.72 19.30
N HIS A 33 -11.27 26.01 19.05
CA HIS A 33 -12.31 26.98 18.70
C HIS A 33 -13.01 26.66 17.36
N THR A 34 -12.38 25.90 16.47
CA THR A 34 -12.98 25.40 15.22
C THR A 34 -13.75 24.11 15.41
N PHE A 35 -13.56 23.41 16.53
CA PHE A 35 -14.19 22.11 16.76
C PHE A 35 -15.67 22.31 17.06
N LYS A 36 -16.50 21.44 16.48
CA LYS A 36 -17.92 21.40 16.79
C LYS A 36 -18.09 21.00 18.27
N PRO A 37 -18.88 21.74 19.08
CA PRO A 37 -19.14 21.36 20.46
C PRO A 37 -19.67 19.94 20.57
N ILE A 38 -19.11 19.15 21.50
CA ILE A 38 -19.45 17.73 21.63
C ILE A 38 -20.93 17.49 21.92
N SER A 39 -21.57 18.39 22.67
CA SER A 39 -23.02 18.36 22.93
C SER A 39 -23.83 18.49 21.65
N LYS A 40 -23.45 19.44 20.77
CA LYS A 40 -24.09 19.65 19.47
C LYS A 40 -23.90 18.44 18.55
N LEU A 41 -22.70 17.85 18.53
CA LEU A 41 -22.43 16.63 17.75
C LEU A 41 -23.30 15.46 18.24
N LYS A 42 -23.38 15.24 19.56
CA LYS A 42 -24.21 14.18 20.16
C LYS A 42 -25.69 14.34 19.80
N THR A 43 -26.23 15.56 19.87
CA THR A 43 -27.62 15.83 19.46
C THR A 43 -27.84 15.56 17.97
N GLN A 44 -26.91 15.98 17.11
CA GLN A 44 -26.98 15.71 15.67
C GLN A 44 -26.95 14.22 15.35
N PHE A 45 -26.08 13.45 16.02
CA PHE A 45 -26.00 12.00 15.87
C PHE A 45 -27.24 11.27 16.40
N ALA A 46 -27.77 11.71 17.55
CA ALA A 46 -28.99 11.15 18.12
C ALA A 46 -30.16 11.28 17.14
N ASN A 47 -30.30 12.45 16.52
CA ASN A 47 -31.35 12.78 15.56
C ASN A 47 -31.05 12.35 14.12
N LEU A 48 -29.91 11.68 13.86
CA LEU A 48 -29.57 11.24 12.52
C LEU A 48 -30.51 10.09 12.10
N PRO A 49 -31.14 10.17 10.91
CA PRO A 49 -31.98 9.09 10.39
C PRO A 49 -31.25 7.75 10.33
N THR A 50 -32.01 6.67 10.49
CA THR A 50 -31.48 5.31 10.65
C THR A 50 -30.72 4.85 9.40
N GLU A 51 -31.20 5.20 8.22
CA GLU A 51 -30.56 4.93 6.93
C GLU A 51 -29.17 5.57 6.81
N TYR A 52 -28.99 6.79 7.32
CA TYR A 52 -27.68 7.44 7.36
C TYR A 52 -26.77 6.83 8.42
N LYS A 53 -27.32 6.34 9.55
CA LYS A 53 -26.54 5.58 10.54
C LYS A 53 -26.03 4.27 9.95
N TYR A 54 -26.84 3.56 9.16
CA TYR A 54 -26.41 2.35 8.45
C TYR A 54 -25.37 2.64 7.37
N ALA A 55 -25.57 3.69 6.57
CA ALA A 55 -24.57 4.11 5.60
C ALA A 55 -23.24 4.46 6.29
N LEU A 56 -23.29 5.22 7.39
CA LEU A 56 -22.09 5.57 8.16
C LEU A 56 -21.43 4.34 8.81
N ALA A 57 -22.22 3.39 9.32
CA ALA A 57 -21.70 2.15 9.89
C ALA A 57 -21.06 1.24 8.84
N ALA A 58 -21.66 1.14 7.65
CA ALA A 58 -21.08 0.41 6.52
C ALA A 58 -19.77 1.05 6.07
N LEU A 59 -19.74 2.38 5.94
CA LEU A 59 -18.52 3.12 5.62
C LEU A 59 -17.45 2.94 6.70
N VAL A 60 -17.76 3.09 7.99
CA VAL A 60 -16.76 2.91 9.05
C VAL A 60 -16.28 1.46 9.10
N GLY A 61 -17.18 0.47 8.99
CA GLY A 61 -16.82 -0.94 8.96
C GLY A 61 -15.91 -1.31 7.79
N GLU A 62 -16.16 -0.76 6.60
CA GLU A 62 -15.30 -0.94 5.44
C GLU A 62 -13.89 -0.35 5.66
N TYR A 63 -13.76 0.70 6.46
CA TYR A 63 -12.48 1.34 6.77
C TYR A 63 -11.73 0.66 7.93
N ASP A 64 -12.44 -0.01 8.84
CA ASP A 64 -11.89 -0.64 10.06
C ASP A 64 -11.03 -1.87 9.76
N THR A 65 -11.40 -2.67 8.75
CA THR A 65 -10.74 -3.95 8.44
C THR A 65 -9.66 -3.87 7.35
N ARG A 66 -9.37 -2.69 6.80
CA ARG A 66 -8.49 -2.57 5.60
C ARG A 66 -7.04 -2.97 5.85
N GLY A 67 -6.53 -2.74 7.07
CA GLY A 67 -5.20 -3.22 7.45
C GLY A 67 -5.11 -4.75 7.46
N GLN A 68 -6.17 -5.41 7.91
CA GLN A 68 -6.25 -6.87 7.96
C GLN A 68 -6.30 -7.51 6.57
N GLN A 69 -7.01 -6.89 5.63
CA GLN A 69 -7.09 -7.37 4.24
C GLN A 69 -5.75 -7.32 3.52
N GLY A 70 -4.93 -6.30 3.77
CA GLY A 70 -3.56 -6.23 3.23
C GLY A 70 -2.68 -7.36 3.72
N TYR A 71 -2.75 -7.70 5.01
CA TYR A 71 -1.98 -8.81 5.59
C TYR A 71 -2.45 -10.17 5.09
N GLN A 72 -3.76 -10.36 4.92
CA GLN A 72 -4.33 -11.58 4.33
C GLN A 72 -3.83 -11.76 2.90
N LEU A 73 -3.86 -10.71 2.08
CA LEU A 73 -3.35 -10.75 0.71
C LEU A 73 -1.87 -11.18 0.65
N THR A 74 -1.01 -10.59 1.48
CA THR A 74 0.41 -11.00 1.53
C THR A 74 0.55 -12.46 1.96
N GLY A 75 -0.21 -12.91 2.96
CA GLY A 75 -0.20 -14.31 3.42
C GLY A 75 -0.62 -15.29 2.32
N GLU A 76 -1.74 -15.02 1.65
CA GLU A 76 -2.24 -15.85 0.54
C GLU A 76 -1.26 -15.90 -0.63
N PHE A 77 -0.57 -14.80 -0.92
CA PHE A 77 0.46 -14.77 -1.95
C PHE A 77 1.69 -15.61 -1.57
N PHE A 78 2.09 -15.60 -0.30
CA PHE A 78 3.19 -16.43 0.17
C PHE A 78 2.85 -17.92 0.07
N ASP A 79 1.66 -18.31 0.53
CA ASP A 79 1.18 -19.70 0.43
C ASP A 79 1.16 -20.15 -1.03
N TRP A 80 0.57 -19.33 -1.92
CA TRP A 80 0.57 -19.59 -3.34
C TRP A 80 2.00 -19.72 -3.91
N PHE A 81 2.90 -18.79 -3.58
CA PHE A 81 4.25 -18.80 -4.13
C PHE A 81 5.03 -20.05 -3.69
N GLU A 82 4.94 -20.43 -2.42
CA GLU A 82 5.60 -21.61 -1.89
C GLU A 82 5.04 -22.89 -2.52
N ASP A 83 3.72 -23.00 -2.67
CA ASP A 83 3.08 -24.15 -3.31
C ASP A 83 3.55 -24.34 -4.76
N HIS A 84 3.86 -23.25 -5.48
CA HIS A 84 4.23 -23.30 -6.90
C HIS A 84 5.75 -23.37 -7.12
N PHE A 85 6.55 -22.83 -6.20
CA PHE A 85 7.96 -22.53 -6.46
C PHE A 85 8.95 -22.97 -5.37
N ALA A 86 8.51 -23.55 -4.24
CA ALA A 86 9.41 -23.86 -3.12
C ALA A 86 10.63 -24.72 -3.49
N GLU A 87 10.54 -25.55 -4.53
CA GLU A 87 11.69 -26.35 -5.00
C GLU A 87 12.85 -25.47 -5.53
N ARG A 88 12.55 -24.30 -6.12
CA ARG A 88 13.53 -23.45 -6.82
C ARG A 88 13.77 -22.12 -6.13
N TYR A 89 12.76 -21.58 -5.47
CA TYR A 89 12.77 -20.22 -4.93
C TYR A 89 12.30 -20.19 -3.48
N THR A 90 12.82 -19.23 -2.72
CA THR A 90 12.23 -18.82 -1.44
C THR A 90 11.54 -17.47 -1.58
N ILE A 91 10.55 -17.23 -0.72
CA ILE A 91 9.93 -15.93 -0.49
C ILE A 91 10.01 -15.59 0.99
N GLU A 92 10.52 -14.41 1.33
CA GLU A 92 10.79 -14.00 2.71
C GLU A 92 10.22 -12.61 2.98
N GLY A 93 9.55 -12.45 4.12
CA GLY A 93 8.94 -11.20 4.56
C GLY A 93 7.91 -11.44 5.66
N PRO A 94 7.36 -10.38 6.27
CA PRO A 94 6.34 -10.54 7.31
C PRO A 94 5.01 -11.06 6.74
N ARG A 95 4.56 -12.24 7.21
CA ARG A 95 3.22 -12.80 6.95
C ARG A 95 2.15 -12.16 7.86
N GLY A 96 2.08 -10.83 7.89
CA GLY A 96 1.17 -10.08 8.74
C GLY A 96 1.80 -8.82 9.33
N ALA A 97 1.43 -8.48 10.57
CA ALA A 97 2.06 -7.36 11.27
C ALA A 97 3.53 -7.68 11.54
N GLY A 98 4.42 -6.94 10.91
CA GLY A 98 5.87 -7.12 11.04
C GLY A 98 6.61 -5.97 10.36
N ARG A 99 7.93 -5.98 10.50
CA ARG A 99 8.78 -4.97 9.87
C ARG A 99 9.08 -5.37 8.43
N ASP A 100 8.86 -4.44 7.51
CA ASP A 100 9.24 -4.59 6.11
C ASP A 100 10.75 -4.88 5.95
N VAL A 101 11.09 -5.56 4.87
CA VAL A 101 12.48 -5.86 4.50
C VAL A 101 13.08 -4.63 3.82
N GLU A 102 13.99 -3.93 4.50
CA GLU A 102 14.67 -2.78 3.90
C GLU A 102 15.66 -3.24 2.82
N LEU A 103 15.58 -2.69 1.61
CA LEU A 103 16.45 -3.08 0.49
C LEU A 103 17.94 -2.93 0.83
N SER A 104 18.31 -1.95 1.65
CA SER A 104 19.68 -1.73 2.11
C SER A 104 20.24 -2.88 2.97
N THR A 105 19.39 -3.73 3.53
CA THR A 105 19.82 -4.95 4.25
C THR A 105 20.22 -6.07 3.29
N ILE A 106 19.71 -6.02 2.06
CA ILE A 106 19.98 -6.97 0.98
C ILE A 106 21.12 -6.46 0.08
N TYR A 107 21.09 -5.16 -0.22
CA TYR A 107 22.07 -4.44 -1.02
C TYR A 107 22.66 -3.28 -0.18
N PRO A 108 23.77 -3.49 0.54
CA PRO A 108 24.35 -2.47 1.45
C PRO A 108 24.73 -1.14 0.77
N ASP A 109 24.96 -1.18 -0.54
CA ASP A 109 25.27 0.01 -1.34
C ASP A 109 24.03 0.87 -1.63
N PHE A 110 22.82 0.31 -1.50
CA PHE A 110 21.57 1.07 -1.63
C PHE A 110 21.48 2.10 -0.50
N LYS A 111 21.24 3.37 -0.86
CA LYS A 111 21.14 4.48 0.10
C LYS A 111 19.70 4.94 0.28
N GLY A 112 19.30 5.10 1.53
CA GLY A 112 17.96 5.53 1.92
C GLY A 112 17.05 4.37 2.31
N SER A 113 15.82 4.72 2.70
CA SER A 113 14.79 3.74 3.04
C SER A 113 14.05 3.29 1.78
N TYR A 114 13.88 1.98 1.70
CA TYR A 114 13.18 1.29 0.62
C TYR A 114 12.61 -0.01 1.21
N PRO A 115 11.49 0.11 1.94
CA PRO A 115 10.87 -1.02 2.62
C PRO A 115 10.11 -1.88 1.61
N CYS A 116 10.52 -3.13 1.48
CA CYS A 116 9.88 -4.15 0.66
C CYS A 116 9.01 -5.04 1.54
N ASP A 117 7.82 -5.40 1.06
CA ASP A 117 6.93 -6.31 1.80
C ASP A 117 7.48 -7.75 1.77
N PHE A 118 8.23 -8.12 0.71
CA PHE A 118 8.91 -9.41 0.61
C PHE A 118 10.10 -9.39 -0.35
N VAL A 119 10.94 -10.42 -0.28
CA VAL A 119 12.04 -10.71 -1.21
C VAL A 119 11.92 -12.14 -1.73
N VAL A 120 12.21 -12.33 -3.01
CA VAL A 120 12.29 -13.65 -3.66
C VAL A 120 13.74 -13.98 -3.98
N ARG A 121 14.19 -15.18 -3.62
CA ARG A 121 15.57 -15.65 -3.84
C ARG A 121 15.62 -16.98 -4.55
N ARG A 122 16.69 -17.22 -5.30
CA ARG A 122 17.03 -18.54 -5.84
C ARG A 122 17.60 -19.45 -4.75
N ASN A 123 17.10 -20.67 -4.63
CA ASN A 123 17.54 -21.60 -3.59
C ASN A 123 19.04 -21.95 -3.71
N SER A 124 19.55 -22.11 -4.94
CA SER A 124 20.89 -22.64 -5.19
C SER A 124 22.03 -21.74 -4.73
N ASP A 125 21.85 -20.42 -4.80
CA ASP A 125 22.92 -19.42 -4.54
C ASP A 125 22.44 -18.21 -3.74
N GLN A 126 21.16 -18.19 -3.35
CA GLN A 126 20.53 -17.11 -2.60
C GLN A 126 20.51 -15.76 -3.35
N GLU A 127 20.70 -15.79 -4.69
CA GLU A 127 20.58 -14.61 -5.53
C GLU A 127 19.19 -14.00 -5.40
N VAL A 128 19.15 -12.68 -5.24
CA VAL A 128 17.90 -11.91 -5.14
C VAL A 128 17.35 -11.73 -6.54
N LEU A 129 16.18 -12.32 -6.81
CA LEU A 129 15.54 -12.28 -8.12
C LEU A 129 14.53 -11.14 -8.19
N ALA A 130 13.76 -10.95 -7.13
CA ALA A 130 12.75 -9.90 -7.07
C ALA A 130 12.52 -9.40 -5.64
N VAL A 131 11.99 -8.18 -5.54
CA VAL A 131 11.36 -7.68 -4.31
C VAL A 131 9.92 -7.31 -4.58
N GLY A 132 9.11 -7.42 -3.52
CA GLY A 132 7.67 -7.30 -3.58
C GLY A 132 7.12 -6.11 -2.83
N PHE A 133 6.03 -5.57 -3.36
CA PHE A 133 5.16 -4.63 -2.67
C PHE A 133 3.72 -5.15 -2.74
N ALA A 134 3.18 -5.55 -1.60
CA ALA A 134 1.85 -6.11 -1.46
C ALA A 134 0.89 -5.07 -0.89
N ARG A 135 -0.20 -4.79 -1.60
CA ARG A 135 -1.21 -3.83 -1.15
C ARG A 135 -2.60 -4.32 -1.53
N TYR A 136 -3.50 -4.28 -0.55
CA TYR A 136 -4.93 -4.46 -0.80
C TYR A 136 -5.56 -3.11 -1.16
N ASP A 137 -5.91 -2.92 -2.43
CA ASP A 137 -6.34 -1.61 -2.95
C ASP A 137 -7.87 -1.44 -2.87
N SER A 138 -8.35 -0.95 -1.73
CA SER A 138 -9.77 -0.60 -1.54
C SER A 138 -10.18 0.57 -2.43
N THR A 139 -11.40 0.58 -2.96
CA THR A 139 -11.97 1.69 -3.73
C THR A 139 -12.05 2.92 -2.86
N ARG A 140 -11.32 3.96 -3.24
CA ARG A 140 -11.30 5.22 -2.49
C ARG A 140 -11.29 6.38 -3.50
N GLY A 141 -12.30 7.23 -3.41
CA GLY A 141 -12.24 8.56 -4.00
C GLY A 141 -11.36 9.49 -3.15
N GLY A 142 -10.37 10.14 -3.79
CA GLY A 142 -9.61 11.27 -3.23
C GLY A 142 -8.09 11.06 -3.09
N ALA A 143 -7.39 12.16 -2.77
CA ALA A 143 -5.93 12.40 -2.76
C ALA A 143 -5.00 11.30 -2.19
N GLN A 144 -5.53 10.32 -1.48
CA GLN A 144 -4.76 9.18 -0.97
C GLN A 144 -4.45 8.13 -2.05
N SER A 145 -5.21 8.07 -3.17
CA SER A 145 -4.83 7.27 -4.34
C SER A 145 -3.62 7.90 -5.05
N ASP A 146 -3.67 9.22 -5.28
CA ASP A 146 -2.63 10.04 -5.91
C ASP A 146 -1.27 9.90 -5.20
N ASP A 147 -1.24 10.01 -3.86
CA ASP A 147 -0.02 9.84 -3.06
C ASP A 147 0.61 8.44 -3.21
N ARG A 148 -0.20 7.42 -3.52
CA ARG A 148 0.23 6.02 -3.57
C ARG A 148 0.75 5.63 -4.94
N THR A 149 0.14 6.13 -6.01
CA THR A 149 0.62 5.80 -7.35
C THR A 149 1.91 6.53 -7.69
N GLY A 150 2.01 7.81 -7.29
CA GLY A 150 3.30 8.50 -7.26
C GLY A 150 4.33 7.73 -6.44
N GLY A 151 3.91 7.07 -5.36
CA GLY A 151 4.74 6.19 -4.55
C GLY A 151 5.28 4.97 -5.30
N ASN A 152 4.46 4.26 -6.07
CA ASN A 152 4.90 3.08 -6.83
C ASN A 152 5.81 3.43 -8.00
N ALA A 153 5.48 4.49 -8.77
CA ALA A 153 6.36 4.99 -9.81
C ALA A 153 7.72 5.42 -9.23
N ASN A 154 7.72 6.12 -8.09
CA ASN A 154 8.95 6.51 -7.40
C ASN A 154 9.79 5.30 -6.95
N LYS A 155 9.16 4.22 -6.48
CA LYS A 155 9.88 2.96 -6.17
C LYS A 155 10.59 2.38 -7.40
N VAL A 156 9.93 2.39 -8.55
CA VAL A 156 10.53 1.94 -9.82
C VAL A 156 11.71 2.83 -10.19
N GLU A 157 11.55 4.15 -10.16
CA GLU A 157 12.62 5.09 -10.50
C GLU A 157 13.83 5.00 -9.56
N LYS A 158 13.60 4.81 -8.25
CA LYS A 158 14.68 4.56 -7.28
C LYS A 158 15.44 3.26 -7.57
N ALA A 159 14.73 2.19 -7.94
CA ALA A 159 15.38 0.93 -8.30
C ALA A 159 16.21 1.08 -9.59
N LYS A 160 15.67 1.74 -10.62
CA LYS A 160 16.39 2.07 -11.86
C LYS A 160 17.65 2.90 -11.58
N ALA A 161 17.53 3.94 -10.77
CA ALA A 161 18.66 4.81 -10.43
C ALA A 161 19.76 4.04 -9.66
N PHE A 162 19.36 3.13 -8.77
CA PHE A 162 20.32 2.25 -8.09
C PHE A 162 21.02 1.31 -9.08
N ASP A 163 20.28 0.69 -10.00
CA ASP A 163 20.78 -0.24 -11.02
C ASP A 163 21.85 0.40 -11.92
N GLN A 164 21.74 1.70 -12.21
CA GLN A 164 22.74 2.44 -12.99
C GLN A 164 24.09 2.57 -12.28
N VAL A 165 24.10 2.56 -10.94
CA VAL A 165 25.31 2.71 -10.13
C VAL A 165 25.85 1.35 -9.69
N THR A 166 24.94 0.43 -9.34
CA THR A 166 25.23 -0.94 -8.94
C THR A 166 24.39 -1.85 -9.82
N PRO A 167 24.94 -2.38 -10.93
CA PRO A 167 24.19 -3.23 -11.84
C PRO A 167 23.60 -4.44 -11.12
N THR A 168 22.29 -4.60 -11.22
CA THR A 168 21.52 -5.68 -10.62
C THR A 168 20.67 -6.40 -11.66
N ARG A 169 20.22 -7.60 -11.31
CA ARG A 169 19.13 -8.31 -12.00
C ARG A 169 17.78 -8.12 -11.30
N LEU A 170 17.70 -7.16 -10.37
CA LEU A 170 16.56 -6.97 -9.49
C LEU A 170 15.29 -6.72 -10.29
N LYS A 171 14.22 -7.44 -9.94
CA LYS A 171 12.87 -7.25 -10.49
C LYS A 171 11.91 -6.77 -9.40
N LEU A 172 10.82 -6.13 -9.81
CA LEU A 172 9.80 -5.61 -8.89
C LEU A 172 8.45 -6.30 -9.15
N ILE A 173 7.83 -6.78 -8.08
CA ILE A 173 6.48 -7.34 -8.10
C ILE A 173 5.57 -6.42 -7.27
N PHE A 174 4.59 -5.80 -7.93
CA PHE A 174 3.51 -5.10 -7.26
C PHE A 174 2.30 -6.04 -7.18
N LEU A 175 2.08 -6.64 -6.02
CA LEU A 175 0.87 -7.41 -5.73
C LEU A 175 -0.23 -6.43 -5.35
N SER A 176 -1.16 -6.22 -6.28
CA SER A 176 -2.30 -5.33 -6.13
C SER A 176 -3.56 -6.16 -6.28
N ASP A 177 -4.23 -6.45 -5.17
CA ASP A 177 -5.52 -7.14 -5.20
C ASP A 177 -6.52 -6.32 -4.40
N GLY A 178 -7.63 -5.94 -5.01
CA GLY A 178 -8.56 -5.02 -4.39
C GLY A 178 -9.51 -4.38 -5.41
N PRO A 179 -10.64 -3.83 -4.95
CA PRO A 179 -11.66 -3.34 -5.84
C PRO A 179 -11.23 -2.08 -6.63
N GLY A 180 -10.14 -1.38 -6.26
CA GLY A 180 -9.61 -0.23 -7.00
C GLY A 180 -9.22 -0.55 -8.45
N LEU A 181 -8.59 -1.71 -8.68
CA LEU A 181 -8.32 -2.20 -10.05
C LEU A 181 -9.61 -2.52 -10.80
N THR A 182 -10.60 -3.09 -10.10
CA THR A 182 -11.87 -3.52 -10.71
C THR A 182 -12.76 -2.34 -11.04
N HIS A 183 -12.71 -1.27 -10.25
CA HIS A 183 -13.49 -0.05 -10.44
C HIS A 183 -12.81 0.96 -11.39
N GLY A 184 -11.57 0.68 -11.81
CA GLY A 184 -10.82 1.52 -12.74
C GLY A 184 -10.02 2.64 -12.07
N ASP A 185 -10.06 2.76 -10.74
CA ASP A 185 -9.42 3.84 -9.98
C ASP A 185 -7.89 3.82 -10.12
N THR A 186 -7.28 2.63 -10.17
CA THR A 186 -5.81 2.44 -10.27
C THR A 186 -5.39 1.65 -11.51
N TRP A 187 -6.34 1.37 -12.42
CA TRP A 187 -6.12 0.52 -13.59
C TRP A 187 -5.12 1.11 -14.58
N GLU A 188 -5.32 2.36 -15.00
CA GLU A 188 -4.45 3.00 -16.01
C GLU A 188 -3.00 3.06 -15.54
N GLU A 189 -2.79 3.35 -14.27
CA GLU A 189 -1.46 3.47 -13.69
C GLU A 189 -0.81 2.10 -13.47
N ALA A 190 -1.58 1.09 -13.07
CA ALA A 190 -1.11 -0.30 -13.03
C ALA A 190 -0.65 -0.75 -14.42
N CYS A 191 -1.41 -0.42 -15.47
CA CYS A 191 -1.02 -0.68 -16.85
C CYS A 191 0.24 0.11 -17.27
N ALA A 192 0.38 1.35 -16.83
CA ALA A 192 1.55 2.17 -17.14
C ALA A 192 2.82 1.72 -16.39
N LEU A 193 2.68 1.15 -15.19
CA LEU A 193 3.78 0.62 -14.39
C LEU A 193 4.21 -0.77 -14.86
N ASP A 194 3.27 -1.63 -15.23
CA ASP A 194 3.55 -2.98 -15.66
C ASP A 194 4.41 -3.00 -16.94
N GLY A 195 5.48 -3.79 -16.93
CA GLY A 195 6.43 -3.87 -18.03
C GLY A 195 7.47 -2.74 -18.07
N GLN A 196 7.42 -1.75 -17.17
CA GLN A 196 8.50 -0.79 -17.05
C GLN A 196 9.85 -1.44 -16.72
N TRP A 197 10.91 -0.65 -16.89
CA TRP A 197 12.29 -1.08 -16.63
C TRP A 197 12.63 -2.34 -17.44
N ASP A 198 12.41 -2.27 -18.75
CA ASP A 198 12.67 -3.34 -19.70
C ASP A 198 12.01 -4.68 -19.30
N GLY A 199 10.77 -4.62 -18.82
CA GLY A 199 10.00 -5.79 -18.41
C GLY A 199 10.31 -6.32 -17.00
N ARG A 200 11.19 -5.66 -16.22
CA ARG A 200 11.53 -6.06 -14.84
C ARG A 200 10.47 -5.69 -13.81
N VAL A 201 9.46 -4.91 -14.19
CA VAL A 201 8.33 -4.57 -13.33
C VAL A 201 7.11 -5.39 -13.72
N ARG A 202 6.47 -6.03 -12.73
CA ARG A 202 5.18 -6.70 -12.88
C ARG A 202 4.17 -6.15 -11.89
N VAL A 203 2.96 -5.86 -12.39
CA VAL A 203 1.78 -5.67 -11.56
C VAL A 203 0.90 -6.91 -11.66
N VAL A 204 0.57 -7.52 -10.51
CA VAL A 204 -0.11 -8.81 -10.43
C VAL A 204 -1.25 -8.78 -9.40
N THR A 205 -2.31 -9.52 -9.69
CA THR A 205 -3.32 -9.95 -8.71
C THR A 205 -3.02 -11.41 -8.34
N LEU A 206 -3.61 -11.94 -7.26
CA LEU A 206 -3.50 -13.37 -6.95
C LEU A 206 -3.99 -14.25 -8.11
N LYS A 207 -5.09 -13.84 -8.77
CA LYS A 207 -5.66 -14.56 -9.92
C LYS A 207 -4.74 -14.60 -11.14
N LEU A 208 -3.85 -13.62 -11.29
CA LEU A 208 -2.93 -13.53 -12.41
C LEU A 208 -1.51 -13.98 -12.04
N ALA A 209 -1.25 -14.33 -10.78
CA ALA A 209 0.09 -14.62 -10.30
C ALA A 209 0.75 -15.76 -11.10
N GLU A 210 0.04 -16.85 -11.34
CA GLU A 210 0.53 -18.01 -12.13
C GLU A 210 0.90 -17.64 -13.56
N ALA A 211 0.10 -16.81 -14.23
CA ALA A 211 0.35 -16.41 -15.60
C ALA A 211 1.48 -15.39 -15.74
N ARG A 212 1.80 -14.65 -14.67
CA ARG A 212 2.67 -13.46 -14.74
C ARG A 212 4.00 -13.61 -14.01
N ILE A 213 4.06 -14.42 -12.97
CA ILE A 213 5.28 -14.74 -12.23
C ILE A 213 5.68 -16.15 -12.63
N THR A 214 6.59 -16.24 -13.59
CA THR A 214 7.10 -17.51 -14.10
C THR A 214 8.59 -17.65 -13.79
N PRO A 215 9.13 -18.88 -13.76
CA PRO A 215 10.57 -19.09 -13.66
C PRO A 215 11.33 -18.33 -14.75
N ASP A 216 10.85 -18.38 -16.00
CA ASP A 216 11.49 -17.66 -17.12
C ASP A 216 11.60 -16.16 -16.86
N TRP A 217 10.55 -15.54 -16.30
CA TRP A 217 10.59 -14.13 -15.96
C TRP A 217 11.46 -13.85 -14.73
N LEU A 218 11.38 -14.67 -13.67
CA LEU A 218 12.17 -14.50 -12.45
C LEU A 218 13.66 -14.63 -12.72
N GLU A 219 14.05 -15.58 -13.56
CA GLU A 219 15.45 -15.75 -13.95
C GLU A 219 15.89 -14.62 -14.88
N GLY A 220 15.04 -14.22 -15.83
CA GLY A 220 15.37 -13.20 -16.82
C GLY A 220 16.26 -13.72 -17.94
#